data_AF-A0A8B7DZ27-F1
#
_entry.id   AF-A0A8B7DZ27-F1
#
_cell.length_a   1.000
_cell.length_b   1.000
_cell.length_c   1.000
_cell.angle_alpha   90.00
_cell.angle_beta   90.00
_cell.angle_gamma   90.00
#
_symmetry.space_group_name_H-M   'P 1'
#
loop_
_entity.id
_entity.type
_entity.pdbx_description
1 polymer ?
#
loop_
_entity_poly.entity_id
_entity_poly.type
_entity_poly.pdbx_seq_one_letter_code
_entity_poly.pdbx_strand_id
1 'polypeptide(L)'
;MCSPSTHSMCSPSTHSMCSPSTHSMCSPSTHSMCSPSTHLMCSPSTHSMCSPSTHSMCSPSTHSMCSPSTHSMCSPSTHSMCSPSTHSMCSPSTHSMCSPSTHSMCSPSTHSMCSPSTHSMCSPSTHSMCSPSTHSMCSPSTHSMCHFKSLKASRNRLPVINFN
;
A
#
# COMPACT_ATOMS: atom_id res chain seq x y z
N MET A 1 10.46 16.01 -18.46
CA MET A 1 10.35 16.61 -17.11
C MET A 1 9.24 17.65 -17.19
N CYS A 2 8.22 17.58 -16.33
CA CYS A 2 7.10 18.53 -16.33
C CYS A 2 7.07 19.33 -15.01
N SER A 3 7.13 20.67 -15.13
CA SER A 3 7.00 21.66 -14.04
C SER A 3 6.35 22.94 -14.62
N PRO A 4 5.58 23.76 -13.88
CA PRO A 4 4.43 23.50 -13.01
C PRO A 4 3.09 24.03 -13.62
N SER A 5 1.96 23.45 -13.21
CA SER A 5 0.59 24.00 -13.25
C SER A 5 -0.32 23.10 -12.41
N THR A 6 -1.54 23.56 -12.12
CA THR A 6 -2.54 22.85 -11.30
C THR A 6 -2.83 21.42 -11.77
N HIS A 7 -2.60 21.11 -13.06
CA HIS A 7 -2.78 19.78 -13.65
C HIS A 7 -1.60 19.40 -14.59
N SER A 8 -1.12 18.16 -14.50
CA SER A 8 -0.10 17.58 -15.40
C SER A 8 -0.51 16.20 -15.92
N MET A 9 -0.25 15.93 -17.21
CA MET A 9 -0.48 14.62 -17.86
C MET A 9 0.76 14.18 -18.63
N CYS A 10 1.18 12.91 -18.48
CA CYS A 10 2.39 12.36 -19.11
C CYS A 10 2.20 10.90 -19.55
N SER A 11 2.62 10.59 -20.79
CA SER A 11 2.59 9.22 -21.36
C SER A 11 3.85 8.88 -22.18
N PRO A 12 5.07 8.92 -21.61
CA PRO A 12 6.30 8.59 -22.35
C PRO A 12 6.57 7.07 -22.39
N SER A 13 7.34 6.61 -23.38
CA SER A 13 7.63 5.18 -23.53
C SER A 13 8.48 4.61 -22.38
N THR A 14 9.50 5.31 -21.89
CA THR A 14 10.46 4.69 -20.95
C THR A 14 10.50 5.35 -19.57
N HIS A 15 10.66 6.69 -19.49
CA HIS A 15 10.83 7.39 -18.21
C HIS A 15 9.97 8.67 -18.11
N SER A 16 9.19 8.80 -17.02
CA SER A 16 8.45 10.02 -16.68
C SER A 16 8.78 10.54 -15.28
N MET A 17 8.97 11.85 -15.14
CA MET A 17 9.08 12.54 -13.85
C MET A 17 8.12 13.75 -13.79
N CYS A 18 7.23 13.77 -12.79
CA CYS A 18 6.21 14.82 -12.61
C CYS A 18 6.12 15.33 -11.16
N SER A 19 6.10 16.65 -10.98
CA SER A 19 5.95 17.29 -9.66
C SER A 19 4.98 18.49 -9.69
N PRO A 20 3.69 18.31 -10.03
CA PRO A 20 2.73 19.41 -10.06
C PRO A 20 2.19 19.76 -8.66
N SER A 21 1.70 21.00 -8.50
CA SER A 21 1.20 21.50 -7.21
C SER A 21 -0.14 20.89 -6.77
N THR A 22 -0.92 20.26 -7.66
CA THR A 22 -2.23 19.73 -7.29
C THR A 22 -2.48 18.36 -7.93
N HIS A 23 -2.72 18.27 -9.23
CA HIS A 23 -3.12 17.01 -9.89
C HIS A 23 -2.10 16.50 -10.92
N SER A 24 -1.79 15.21 -10.88
CA SER A 24 -0.94 14.54 -11.88
C SER A 24 -1.52 13.21 -12.36
N MET A 25 -1.42 12.95 -13.66
CA MET A 25 -1.66 11.64 -14.27
C MET A 25 -0.41 11.18 -15.07
N CYS A 26 0.12 10.00 -14.74
CA CYS A 26 1.36 9.47 -15.31
C CYS A 26 1.16 8.03 -15.83
N SER A 27 1.29 7.78 -17.13
CA SER A 27 1.12 6.44 -17.74
C SER A 27 2.27 6.07 -18.69
N PRO A 28 3.51 5.85 -18.22
CA PRO A 28 4.61 5.41 -19.07
C PRO A 28 4.67 3.90 -19.28
N SER A 29 5.37 3.40 -20.31
CA SER A 29 5.50 1.95 -20.48
C SER A 29 6.42 1.32 -19.42
N THR A 30 7.57 1.93 -19.10
CA THR A 30 8.54 1.28 -18.18
C THR A 30 8.61 1.91 -16.77
N HIS A 31 8.93 3.19 -16.63
CA HIS A 31 9.24 3.81 -15.33
C HIS A 31 8.57 5.18 -15.12
N SER A 32 7.89 5.35 -13.98
CA SER A 32 7.37 6.64 -13.50
C SER A 32 7.85 6.99 -12.09
N MET A 33 8.10 8.29 -11.89
CA MET A 33 8.22 8.92 -10.57
C MET A 33 7.34 10.16 -10.53
N CYS A 34 6.36 10.21 -9.63
CA CYS A 34 5.46 11.35 -9.52
C CYS A 34 5.24 11.76 -8.05
N SER A 35 5.38 13.07 -7.76
CA SER A 35 5.31 13.64 -6.41
C SER A 35 4.47 14.92 -6.37
N PRO A 36 3.13 14.85 -6.57
CA PRO A 36 2.27 16.02 -6.50
C PRO A 36 1.90 16.40 -5.06
N SER A 37 1.53 17.66 -4.80
CA SER A 37 1.16 18.05 -3.43
C SER A 37 -0.16 17.41 -2.97
N THR A 38 -1.15 17.20 -3.85
CA THR A 38 -2.46 16.67 -3.40
C THR A 38 -2.85 15.34 -4.04
N HIS A 39 -2.92 15.24 -5.37
CA HIS A 39 -3.50 14.06 -6.04
C HIS A 39 -2.63 13.49 -7.17
N LEU A 40 -2.38 12.18 -7.11
CA LEU A 40 -1.68 11.42 -8.14
C LEU A 40 -2.48 10.21 -8.63
N MET A 41 -2.54 10.03 -9.95
CA MET A 41 -2.84 8.75 -10.61
C MET A 41 -1.64 8.28 -11.42
N CYS A 42 -1.21 7.03 -11.23
CA CYS A 42 -0.08 6.48 -11.98
C CYS A 42 -0.28 5.03 -12.43
N SER A 43 -0.14 4.77 -13.73
CA SER A 43 -0.41 3.44 -14.30
C SER A 43 0.66 3.03 -15.33
N PRO A 44 1.91 2.73 -14.89
CA PRO A 44 2.93 2.27 -15.82
C PRO A 44 2.87 0.76 -16.08
N SER A 45 3.43 0.27 -17.18
CA SER A 45 3.45 -1.20 -17.39
C SER A 45 4.40 -1.90 -16.43
N THR A 46 5.57 -1.33 -16.11
CA THR A 46 6.58 -2.03 -15.28
C THR A 46 6.74 -1.47 -13.87
N HIS A 47 7.19 -0.22 -13.69
CA HIS A 47 7.59 0.32 -12.38
C HIS A 47 7.00 1.72 -12.10
N SER A 48 6.34 1.89 -10.96
CA SER A 48 5.90 3.20 -10.44
C SER A 48 6.47 3.51 -9.06
N MET A 49 6.89 4.76 -8.86
CA MET A 49 7.08 5.37 -7.55
C MET A 49 6.19 6.61 -7.39
N CYS A 50 5.44 6.65 -6.30
CA CYS A 50 4.37 7.61 -6.05
C CYS A 50 4.49 8.21 -4.65
N SER A 51 4.73 9.52 -4.53
CA SER A 51 4.92 10.19 -3.23
C SER A 51 4.16 11.51 -3.10
N PRO A 52 2.81 11.52 -3.13
CA PRO A 52 2.05 12.75 -2.93
C PRO A 52 1.84 13.10 -1.46
N SER A 53 1.55 14.37 -1.12
CA SER A 53 1.28 14.71 0.27
C SER A 53 -0.07 14.16 0.75
N THR A 54 -1.12 14.17 -0.08
CA THR A 54 -2.46 13.74 0.37
C THR A 54 -2.91 12.38 -0.18
N HIS A 55 -3.08 12.24 -1.51
CA HIS A 55 -3.73 11.07 -2.12
C HIS A 55 -2.92 10.50 -3.31
N SER A 56 -2.65 9.19 -3.29
CA SER A 56 -2.15 8.43 -4.45
C SER A 56 -3.06 7.27 -4.84
N MET A 57 -3.18 7.04 -6.15
CA MET A 57 -3.52 5.73 -6.71
C MET A 57 -2.45 5.28 -7.69
N CYS A 58 -1.93 4.06 -7.53
CA CYS A 58 -0.94 3.50 -8.44
C CYS A 58 -1.31 2.08 -8.86
N SER A 59 -1.35 1.84 -10.17
CA SER A 59 -1.83 0.59 -10.77
C SER A 59 -0.87 0.07 -11.86
N PRO A 60 0.37 -0.31 -11.51
CA PRO A 60 1.30 -0.86 -12.50
C PRO A 60 1.12 -2.36 -12.74
N SER A 61 1.55 -2.89 -13.89
CA SER A 61 1.46 -4.34 -14.11
C SER A 61 2.47 -5.11 -13.24
N THR A 62 3.69 -4.60 -13.05
CA THR A 62 4.72 -5.35 -12.30
C THR A 62 4.96 -4.83 -10.87
N HIS A 63 5.49 -3.63 -10.69
CA HIS A 63 5.99 -3.14 -9.40
C HIS A 63 5.49 -1.73 -9.06
N SER A 64 4.89 -1.57 -7.87
CA SER A 64 4.53 -0.26 -7.30
C SER A 64 5.17 0.01 -5.94
N MET A 65 5.64 1.24 -5.75
CA MET A 65 5.92 1.82 -4.43
C MET A 65 5.10 3.10 -4.24
N CYS A 66 4.34 3.16 -3.15
CA CYS A 66 3.47 4.29 -2.81
C CYS A 66 3.73 4.78 -1.38
N SER A 67 4.07 6.06 -1.23
CA SER A 67 4.40 6.64 0.08
C SER A 67 3.75 8.01 0.29
N PRO A 68 2.40 8.11 0.36
CA PRO A 68 1.74 9.38 0.62
C PRO A 68 1.66 9.73 2.11
N SER A 69 1.46 10.99 2.47
CA SER A 69 1.26 11.32 3.90
C SER A 69 -0.10 10.84 4.41
N THR A 70 -1.19 10.98 3.64
CA THR A 70 -2.53 10.64 4.15
C THR A 70 -3.09 9.33 3.60
N HIS A 71 -3.36 9.21 2.30
CA HIS A 71 -4.10 8.09 1.70
C HIS A 71 -3.40 7.48 0.48
N SER A 72 -3.24 6.15 0.48
CA SER A 72 -2.76 5.38 -0.68
C SER A 72 -3.73 4.27 -1.08
N MET A 73 -3.86 4.09 -2.40
CA MET A 73 -4.39 2.88 -3.02
C MET A 73 -3.38 2.33 -4.04
N CYS A 74 -2.97 1.08 -3.90
CA CYS A 74 -2.04 0.46 -4.84
C CYS A 74 -2.54 -0.91 -5.29
N SER A 75 -2.70 -1.08 -6.59
CA SER A 75 -3.31 -2.28 -7.18
C SER A 75 -2.46 -2.81 -8.34
N PRO A 76 -1.23 -3.31 -8.09
CA PRO A 76 -0.41 -3.87 -9.16
C PRO A 76 -0.69 -5.35 -9.41
N SER A 77 -0.37 -5.87 -10.59
CA SER A 77 -0.57 -7.31 -10.83
C SER A 77 0.43 -8.16 -10.03
N THR A 78 1.69 -7.74 -9.89
CA THR A 78 2.72 -8.61 -9.27
C THR A 78 3.12 -8.18 -7.85
N HIS A 79 3.74 -7.00 -7.68
CA HIS A 79 4.33 -6.58 -6.40
C HIS A 79 3.93 -5.16 -5.98
N SER A 80 3.40 -5.01 -4.76
CA SER A 80 3.11 -3.70 -4.15
C SER A 80 3.84 -3.47 -2.83
N MET A 81 4.37 -2.27 -2.64
CA MET A 81 4.73 -1.72 -1.35
C MET A 81 3.99 -0.40 -1.10
N CYS A 82 3.30 -0.30 0.03
CA CYS A 82 2.57 0.90 0.44
C CYS A 82 2.97 1.32 1.85
N SER A 83 3.40 2.58 2.02
CA SER A 83 3.88 3.10 3.30
C SER A 83 3.31 4.50 3.58
N PRO A 84 1.99 4.66 3.77
CA PRO A 84 1.42 5.97 4.08
C PRO A 84 1.46 6.30 5.57
N SER A 85 1.33 7.57 5.96
CA SER A 85 1.24 7.89 7.39
C SER A 85 -0.12 7.51 7.98
N THR A 86 -1.24 7.70 7.27
CA THR A 86 -2.58 7.44 7.86
C THR A 86 -3.26 6.19 7.31
N HIS A 87 -3.60 6.12 6.01
CA HIS A 87 -4.44 5.07 5.45
C HIS A 87 -3.83 4.42 4.20
N SER A 88 -3.73 3.09 4.19
CA SER A 88 -3.36 2.28 3.01
C SER A 88 -4.41 1.25 2.64
N MET A 89 -4.60 1.09 1.34
CA MET A 89 -5.25 -0.06 0.72
C MET A 89 -4.34 -0.63 -0.36
N CYS A 90 -4.00 -1.92 -0.28
CA CYS A 90 -3.16 -2.57 -1.30
C CYS A 90 -3.76 -3.90 -1.74
N SER A 91 -4.00 -4.03 -3.03
CA SER A 91 -4.72 -5.16 -3.61
C SER A 91 -3.99 -5.74 -4.83
N PRO A 92 -2.78 -6.32 -4.67
CA PRO A 92 -2.07 -6.93 -5.79
C PRO A 92 -2.48 -8.38 -6.06
N SER A 93 -2.22 -8.91 -7.25
CA SER A 93 -2.50 -10.33 -7.50
C SER A 93 -1.52 -11.25 -6.76
N THR A 94 -0.22 -10.93 -6.75
CA THR A 94 0.78 -11.85 -6.17
C THR A 94 1.25 -11.44 -4.77
N HIS A 95 1.97 -10.32 -4.61
CA HIS A 95 2.64 -9.96 -3.36
C HIS A 95 2.34 -8.53 -2.89
N SER A 96 1.87 -8.38 -1.65
CA SER A 96 1.76 -7.08 -0.97
C SER A 96 2.58 -6.95 0.31
N MET A 97 3.12 -5.76 0.50
CA MET A 97 3.62 -5.25 1.78
C MET A 97 2.96 -3.90 2.08
N CYS A 98 2.36 -3.76 3.26
CA CYS A 98 1.73 -2.53 3.71
C CYS A 98 2.21 -2.14 5.10
N SER A 99 2.74 -0.94 5.25
CA SER A 99 3.31 -0.46 6.51
C SER A 99 2.86 0.96 6.85
N PRO A 100 1.57 1.19 7.15
CA PRO A 100 1.08 2.52 7.52
C PRO A 100 1.25 2.83 9.01
N SER A 101 1.23 4.10 9.41
CA SER A 101 1.23 4.39 10.86
C SER A 101 -0.12 4.06 11.50
N THR A 102 -1.26 4.36 10.86
CA THR A 102 -2.58 4.18 11.50
C THR A 102 -3.39 2.99 10.97
N HIS A 103 -3.79 2.97 9.70
CA HIS A 103 -4.73 1.97 9.17
C HIS A 103 -4.23 1.32 7.87
N SER A 104 -4.20 -0.02 7.84
CA SER A 104 -3.97 -0.82 6.62
C SER A 104 -5.10 -1.79 6.33
N MET A 105 -5.38 -1.93 5.03
CA MET A 105 -6.10 -3.05 4.45
C MET A 105 -5.29 -3.64 3.29
N CYS A 106 -5.02 -4.94 3.32
CA CYS A 106 -4.28 -5.61 2.24
C CYS A 106 -4.99 -6.88 1.81
N SER A 107 -5.30 -6.97 0.51
CA SER A 107 -6.10 -8.07 -0.04
C SER A 107 -5.45 -8.65 -1.30
N PRO A 108 -4.29 -9.33 -1.19
CA PRO A 108 -3.66 -9.91 -2.36
C PRO A 108 -4.14 -11.33 -2.66
N SER A 109 -4.03 -11.83 -3.89
CA SER A 109 -4.42 -13.23 -4.14
C SER A 109 -3.46 -14.22 -3.48
N THR A 110 -2.14 -14.00 -3.52
CA THR A 110 -1.18 -15.00 -3.04
C THR A 110 -0.57 -14.69 -1.66
N HIS A 111 0.21 -13.61 -1.52
CA HIS A 111 0.99 -13.32 -0.31
C HIS A 111 0.79 -11.89 0.20
N SER A 112 0.47 -11.74 1.49
CA SER A 112 0.35 -10.44 2.17
C SER A 112 1.23 -10.32 3.41
N MET A 113 1.85 -9.17 3.59
CA MET A 113 2.41 -8.72 4.87
C MET A 113 1.87 -7.33 5.24
N CYS A 114 1.25 -7.21 6.41
CA CYS A 114 0.78 -5.92 6.93
C CYS A 114 1.37 -5.62 8.29
N SER A 115 1.99 -4.45 8.45
CA SER A 115 2.68 -4.05 9.69
C SER A 115 2.34 -2.61 10.08
N PRO A 116 1.08 -2.30 10.48
CA PRO A 116 0.74 -0.95 10.89
C PRO A 116 1.09 -0.66 12.36
N SER A 117 1.15 0.61 12.77
CA SER A 117 1.25 0.89 14.21
C SER A 117 -0.08 0.63 14.92
N THR A 118 -1.22 1.01 14.34
CA THR A 118 -2.53 0.89 15.00
C THR A 118 -3.36 -0.30 14.47
N HIS A 119 -4.11 -0.13 13.37
CA HIS A 119 -5.09 -1.09 12.88
C HIS A 119 -4.70 -1.75 11.55
N SER A 120 -4.85 -3.07 11.45
CA SER A 120 -4.66 -3.84 10.22
C SER A 120 -5.78 -4.83 9.95
N MET A 121 -6.09 -4.99 8.65
CA MET A 121 -6.81 -6.12 8.10
C MET A 121 -6.04 -6.71 6.91
N CYS A 122 -5.77 -8.01 6.94
CA CYS A 122 -5.16 -8.73 5.82
C CYS A 122 -6.08 -9.88 5.39
N SER A 123 -6.40 -9.96 4.10
CA SER A 123 -7.32 -10.97 3.56
C SER A 123 -6.81 -11.55 2.23
N PRO A 124 -5.72 -12.34 2.24
CA PRO A 124 -5.26 -12.97 1.01
C PRO A 124 -5.96 -14.29 0.70
N SER A 125 -5.83 -14.82 -0.51
CA SER A 125 -6.32 -16.18 -0.78
C SER A 125 -5.39 -17.23 -0.14
N THR A 126 -4.06 -17.11 -0.30
CA THR A 126 -3.13 -18.15 0.16
C THR A 126 -2.46 -17.86 1.51
N HIS A 127 -1.56 -16.87 1.58
CA HIS A 127 -0.67 -16.66 2.72
C HIS A 127 -0.73 -15.23 3.28
N SER A 128 -0.89 -15.09 4.60
CA SER A 128 -0.83 -13.78 5.28
C SER A 128 0.00 -13.76 6.56
N MET A 129 0.65 -12.63 6.76
CA MET A 129 1.20 -12.19 8.05
C MET A 129 0.71 -10.79 8.41
N CYS A 130 0.27 -10.63 9.66
CA CYS A 130 -0.25 -9.38 10.19
C CYS A 130 0.44 -9.04 11.53
N SER A 131 1.05 -7.86 11.64
CA SER A 131 1.85 -7.46 12.81
C SER A 131 1.61 -6.01 13.28
N PRO A 132 0.44 -5.69 13.86
CA PRO A 132 0.17 -4.37 14.42
C PRO A 132 0.67 -4.17 15.85
N SER A 133 0.77 -2.90 16.27
CA SER A 133 0.99 -2.55 17.68
C SER A 133 -0.30 -2.40 18.49
N THR A 134 -1.49 -2.19 17.88
CA THR A 134 -2.77 -2.17 18.63
C THR A 134 -3.84 -3.21 18.18
N HIS A 135 -4.21 -3.33 16.90
CA HIS A 135 -5.30 -4.22 16.46
C HIS A 135 -5.05 -4.89 15.10
N SER A 136 -5.23 -6.22 15.01
CA SER A 136 -5.11 -7.03 13.78
C SER A 136 -6.29 -7.95 13.55
N MET A 137 -6.67 -8.10 12.28
CA MET A 137 -7.43 -9.25 11.76
C MET A 137 -6.74 -9.83 10.52
N CYS A 138 -6.75 -11.15 10.39
CA CYS A 138 -6.08 -11.86 9.30
C CYS A 138 -6.86 -13.11 8.88
N SER A 139 -7.34 -13.12 7.63
CA SER A 139 -8.31 -14.12 7.14
C SER A 139 -7.95 -14.64 5.75
N PRO A 140 -7.04 -15.62 5.64
CA PRO A 140 -6.69 -16.28 4.40
C PRO A 140 -7.47 -17.56 4.16
N SER A 141 -7.57 -17.97 2.89
CA SER A 141 -8.18 -19.26 2.53
C SER A 141 -7.28 -20.45 2.85
N THR A 142 -5.95 -20.26 3.00
CA THR A 142 -5.02 -21.37 3.26
C THR A 142 -4.18 -21.20 4.55
N HIS A 143 -3.36 -20.14 4.69
CA HIS A 143 -2.38 -20.03 5.79
C HIS A 143 -2.25 -18.62 6.37
N SER A 144 -2.34 -18.51 7.71
CA SER A 144 -2.45 -17.24 8.43
C SER A 144 -1.56 -17.15 9.67
N MET A 145 -0.92 -15.99 9.89
CA MET A 145 -0.27 -15.64 11.17
C MET A 145 -0.58 -14.20 11.60
N CYS A 146 -1.02 -14.02 12.85
CA CYS A 146 -1.17 -12.71 13.51
C CYS A 146 -0.22 -12.61 14.71
N HIS A 147 0.60 -11.56 14.77
CA HIS A 147 1.43 -11.26 15.93
C HIS A 147 1.12 -9.88 16.50
N PHE A 148 0.86 -9.83 17.81
CA PHE A 148 0.51 -8.60 18.51
C PHE A 148 1.60 -8.21 19.52
N LYS A 149 2.20 -7.02 19.39
CA LYS A 149 3.13 -6.48 20.41
C LYS A 149 2.36 -5.60 21.40
N SER A 150 1.93 -6.19 22.52
CA SER A 150 1.34 -5.43 23.63
C SER A 150 2.42 -4.60 24.35
N LEU A 151 2.26 -3.27 24.40
CA LEU A 151 2.84 -2.48 25.49
C LEU A 151 2.10 -2.89 26.77
N LYS A 152 2.85 -3.30 27.79
CA LYS A 152 2.33 -3.86 29.04
C LYS A 152 1.58 -2.77 29.83
N ALA A 153 0.25 -2.88 29.92
CA ALA A 153 -0.56 -2.23 30.95
C ALA A 153 -1.46 -3.29 31.62
N SER A 154 -1.58 -3.20 32.95
CA SER A 154 -1.90 -4.27 33.90
C SER A 154 -3.33 -4.88 33.81
N ARG A 155 -3.40 -6.19 34.14
CA ARG A 155 -4.53 -7.02 34.66
C ARG A 155 -5.45 -7.84 33.71
N ASN A 156 -5.43 -9.16 34.01
CA ASN A 156 -6.49 -10.18 34.04
C ASN A 156 -6.95 -10.96 32.78
N ARG A 157 -6.51 -12.24 32.76
CA ARG A 157 -7.19 -13.54 32.48
C ARG A 157 -7.97 -13.80 31.16
N LEU A 158 -7.35 -14.74 30.38
CA LEU A 158 -7.89 -15.99 29.76
C LEU A 158 -8.86 -15.93 28.55
N PRO A 159 -8.98 -17.00 27.72
CA PRO A 159 -8.04 -18.09 27.39
C PRO A 159 -7.83 -18.33 25.86
N VAL A 160 -6.88 -19.21 25.58
CA VAL A 160 -6.45 -19.78 24.28
C VAL A 160 -7.59 -20.43 23.50
N ILE A 161 -7.67 -20.19 22.19
CA ILE A 161 -8.56 -20.93 21.27
C ILE A 161 -7.71 -21.93 20.48
N ASN A 162 -7.98 -23.21 20.72
CA ASN A 162 -7.48 -24.37 19.99
C ASN A 162 -8.10 -24.41 18.59
N PHE A 163 -7.32 -24.75 17.57
CA PHE A 163 -7.83 -25.22 16.28
C PHE A 163 -7.67 -26.74 16.24
N ASN A 164 -8.72 -27.44 15.81
CA ASN A 164 -8.72 -28.88 15.53
C ASN A 164 -7.74 -29.18 14.39
#